data_AF-A0A956J1Q0-F1
#
_entry.id   AF-A0A956J1Q0-F1
#
_cell.length_a   1.000
_cell.length_b   1.000
_cell.length_c   1.000
_cell.angle_alpha   90.00
_cell.angle_beta   90.00
_cell.angle_gamma   90.00
#
_symmetry.space_group_name_H-M   'P 1'
#
loop_
_entity.id
_entity.type
_entity.pdbx_description
1 polymer ?
#
loop_
_entity_poly.entity_id
_entity_poly.type
_entity_poly.pdbx_seq_one_letter_code
_entity_poly.pdbx_strand_id
1 'polypeptide(L)' 'MSRAVDLLSIVLMVLAIAAFGVGVHALGKRADLEALYWLVVGALVLKAATDMVRPKGGR' A
#
# COMPACT_ATOMS: atom_id res chain seq x y z
N MET A 1 -2.84 11.13 -20.46
CA MET A 1 -2.87 11.29 -18.99
C MET A 1 -3.04 9.96 -18.21
N SER A 2 -2.96 8.76 -18.82
CA SER A 2 -3.08 7.49 -18.04
C SER A 2 -1.73 6.88 -17.64
N ARG A 3 -0.71 6.87 -18.51
CA ARG A 3 0.54 6.12 -18.24
C ARG A 3 1.27 6.51 -16.96
N ALA A 4 1.32 7.81 -16.62
CA ALA A 4 1.98 8.27 -15.38
C ALA A 4 1.21 7.84 -14.12
N VAL A 5 -0.13 7.86 -14.18
CA VAL A 5 -1.01 7.42 -13.09
C VAL A 5 -0.97 5.90 -12.94
N ASP A 6 -0.93 5.18 -14.07
CA ASP A 6 -0.75 3.72 -14.08
C ASP A 6 0.61 3.33 -13.47
N LEU A 7 1.70 4.02 -13.85
CA LEU A 7 3.03 3.77 -13.31
C LEU A 7 3.08 4.03 -11.80
N LEU A 8 2.48 5.14 -11.35
CA LEU A 8 2.39 5.47 -9.93
C LEU A 8 1.58 4.44 -9.15
N SER A 9 0.49 3.95 -9.72
CA SER A 9 -0.36 2.92 -9.10
C SER A 9 0.40 1.60 -8.94
N ILE A 10 1.20 1.21 -9.94
CA ILE A 10 2.08 0.04 -9.86
C ILE A 10 3.13 0.22 -8.76
N VAL A 11 3.78 1.39 -8.70
CA VAL A 11 4.79 1.69 -7.66
C VAL A 11 4.16 1.62 -6.27
N LEU A 12 2.99 2.24 -6.07
CA LEU A 12 2.26 2.16 -4.81
C LEU A 12 1.89 0.71 -4.46
N MET A 13 1.48 -0.10 -5.43
CA MET A 13 1.18 -1.51 -5.20
C MET A 13 2.42 -2.30 -4.74
N VAL A 14 3.58 -2.08 -5.37
CA VAL A 14 4.84 -2.70 -4.96
C VAL A 14 5.22 -2.28 -3.54
N LEU A 15 5.09 -0.99 -3.21
CA LEU A 15 5.35 -0.47 -1.87
C LEU A 15 4.41 -1.06 -0.81
N ALA A 16 3.13 -1.27 -1.15
CA ALA A 16 2.19 -1.92 -0.25
C ALA A 16 2.61 -3.36 0.05
N ILE A 17 2.96 -4.15 -0.98
CA ILE A 17 3.44 -5.53 -0.81
C ILE A 17 4.69 -5.57 0.07
N ALA A 18 5.64 -4.67 -0.15
CA ALA A 18 6.85 -4.58 0.67
C ALA A 18 6.53 -4.24 2.13
N ALA A 19 5.65 -3.26 2.38
CA ALA A 19 5.23 -2.89 3.72
C ALA A 19 4.52 -4.04 4.45
N PHE A 20 3.63 -4.77 3.77
CA PHE A 20 3.01 -5.98 4.34
C PHE A 20 4.04 -7.05 4.67
N GLY A 21 5.02 -7.30 3.78
CA GLY A 21 6.09 -8.25 4.02
C GLY A 21 6.95 -7.90 5.24
N VAL A 22 7.31 -6.61 5.39
CA VAL A 22 8.06 -6.13 6.56
C VAL A 22 7.22 -6.24 7.83
N GLY A 23 5.93 -5.90 7.77
CA GLY A 23 5.01 -6.03 8.90
C GLY A 23 4.89 -7.47 9.39
N VAL A 24 4.72 -8.44 8.48
CA VAL A 24 4.68 -9.87 8.81
C VAL A 24 6.01 -10.34 9.40
N HIS A 25 7.15 -9.89 8.87
CA HIS A 25 8.47 -10.21 9.41
C HIS A 25 8.69 -9.65 10.83
N ALA A 26 8.25 -8.41 11.08
CA ALA A 26 8.29 -7.78 12.39
C ALA A 26 7.42 -8.53 13.41
N LEU A 27 6.27 -9.06 12.98
CA LEU A 27 5.41 -9.91 13.79
C LEU A 27 6.15 -11.18 14.25
N GLY A 28 6.95 -11.78 13.35
CA GLY A 28 7.83 -12.90 13.67
C GLY A 28 8.92 -12.57 14.72
N LYS A 29 9.29 -11.29 14.85
CA LYS A 29 10.25 -10.81 15.86
C LYS A 29 9.61 -10.37 17.18
N ARG A 30 8.30 -10.57 17.37
CA ARG A 30 7.52 -10.06 18.52
C ARG A 30 7.53 -8.53 18.63
N ALA A 31 7.78 -7.83 17.53
CA ALA A 31 7.76 -6.37 17.47
C ALA A 31 6.37 -5.89 17.05
N ASP A 32 5.38 -6.10 17.92
CA ASP A 32 3.95 -5.98 17.58
C ASP A 32 3.55 -4.57 17.13
N LEU A 33 4.11 -3.52 17.77
CA LEU A 33 3.85 -2.13 17.40
C LEU A 33 4.44 -1.78 16.03
N GLU A 34 5.64 -2.26 15.74
CA GLU A 34 6.31 -2.05 14.46
C GLU A 34 5.57 -2.80 13.34
N ALA A 35 5.15 -4.04 13.61
CA ALA A 35 4.33 -4.81 12.68
C ALA A 35 3.01 -4.11 12.36
N LEU A 36 2.30 -3.64 13.40
CA LEU A 36 1.05 -2.91 13.22
C LEU A 36 1.25 -1.63 12.41
N TYR A 37 2.33 -0.87 12.67
CA TYR A 37 2.68 0.32 11.90
C TYR A 37 2.84 -0.01 10.41
N TRP A 38 3.66 -1.00 10.07
CA TRP A 38 3.89 -1.40 8.67
C TRP A 38 2.63 -1.94 7.99
N LEU A 39 1.77 -2.67 8.70
CA LEU A 39 0.48 -3.14 8.19
C LEU A 39 -0.48 -1.98 7.88
N VAL A 40 -0.58 -0.99 8.77
CA VAL A 40 -1.42 0.21 8.55
C VAL A 40 -0.90 1.03 7.38
N VAL A 41 0.41 1.26 7.30
CA VAL A 41 1.04 1.96 6.18
C VAL A 41 0.77 1.24 4.86
N GLY A 42 0.97 -0.09 4.80
CA GLY A 42 0.67 -0.90 3.62
C GLY A 42 -0.79 -0.79 3.18
N ALA A 43 -1.73 -0.82 4.13
CA ALA A 43 -3.16 -0.67 3.86
C ALA A 43 -3.51 0.71 3.28
N LEU A 44 -2.92 1.79 3.81
CA LEU A 44 -3.13 3.14 3.31
C LEU A 44 -2.56 3.35 1.91
N VAL A 45 -1.37 2.80 1.64
CA VAL A 45 -0.74 2.85 0.31
C VAL A 45 -1.57 2.08 -0.72
N LEU A 46 -2.07 0.89 -0.36
CA LEU A 46 -2.97 0.11 -1.21
C LEU A 46 -4.29 0.82 -1.49
N LYS A 47 -4.86 1.49 -0.47
CA LYS A 47 -6.04 2.34 -0.62
C LYS A 47 -5.78 3.49 -1.60
N ALA A 48 -4.64 4.17 -1.49
CA ALA A 48 -4.29 5.25 -2.42
C ALA A 48 -4.12 4.75 -3.86
N ALA A 49 -3.49 3.59 -4.05
CA ALA A 49 -3.34 2.96 -5.36
C ALA A 49 -4.72 2.60 -5.97
N THR A 50 -5.61 2.02 -5.18
CA THR A 50 -6.96 1.65 -5.62
C THR A 50 -7.84 2.87 -5.89
N ASP A 51 -7.74 3.93 -5.07
CA ASP A 51 -8.43 5.20 -5.30
C ASP A 51 -7.94 5.93 -6.58
N MET A 52 -6.68 5.74 -6.98
CA MET A 52 -6.14 6.28 -8.25
C MET A 52 -6.59 5.49 -9.48
N VAL A 53 -6.64 4.16 -9.38
CA VAL A 53 -7.06 3.28 -10.48
C VAL A 53 -8.58 3.29 -10.67
N ARG A 54 -9.34 3.56 -9.61
CA ARG A 54 -10.80 3.64 -9.68
C ARG A 54 -11.20 5.06 -10.08
N PRO A 55 -11.54 5.35 -11.36
CA PRO A 55 -12.14 6.64 -11.69
C PRO A 55 -13.41 6.77 -10.85
N LYS A 56 -13.45 7.78 -9.98
CA LYS A 56 -14.68 8.16 -9.28
C LYS A 56 -15.66 8.63 -10.35
N GLY A 57 -16.49 7.72 -10.85
CA GLY A 57 -17.60 8.06 -11.72
C GLY A 57 -18.54 9.01 -10.98
N GLY A 58 -18.66 10.24 -11.52
CA GLY A 58 -19.78 11.15 -11.28
C GLY A 58 -19.81 11.88 -9.95
N ARG A 59 -19.26 13.10 -9.94
CA ARG A 59 -20.02 14.31 -9.58
C ARG A 59 -19.57 15.45 -10.48
#